data_AF-A0A8S0SQB4-F1
#
_entry.id   AF-A0A8S0SQB4-F1
#
_cell.length_a   1.000
_cell.length_b   1.000
_cell.length_c   1.000
_cell.angle_alpha   90.00
_cell.angle_beta   90.00
_cell.angle_gamma   90.00
#
_symmetry.space_group_name_H-M   'P 1'
#
loop_
_entity.id
_entity.type
_entity.pdbx_description
1 polymer ?
#
loop_
_entity_poly.entity_id
_entity_poly.type
_entity_poly.pdbx_seq_one_letter_code
_entity_poly.pdbx_strand_id
1 'polypeptide(L)'
;MGANGEEILSEAKEFTEIHLRQSMPRLAPQLRRQVGSALELPRHLRMARLEARRYIEEYGNESDHDHPVFLELARLYYSKVQLHYQMELAEITRWWKQLGLVEKLSFARDRPLECFLWTVGLLPEPKYSSCRIELARP
;
A
#
# COMPACT_ATOMS: atom_id res chain seq x y z
N MET A 1 2.40 -8.85 15.55
CA MET A 1 0.95 -8.73 15.82
C MET A 1 0.75 -9.41 17.16
N GLY A 2 0.13 -8.73 18.11
CA GLY A 2 -0.26 -9.31 19.39
C GLY A 2 -1.79 -9.35 19.48
N ALA A 3 -2.32 -10.39 20.11
CA ALA A 3 -3.72 -10.56 20.43
C ALA A 3 -3.97 -10.30 21.93
N ASN A 4 -5.23 -10.20 22.32
CA ASN A 4 -5.60 -10.07 23.73
C ASN A 4 -5.04 -11.26 24.52
N GLY A 5 -4.31 -10.97 25.60
CA GLY A 5 -3.64 -11.98 26.44
C GLY A 5 -2.16 -12.24 26.10
N GLU A 6 -1.61 -11.61 25.05
CA GLU A 6 -0.19 -11.74 24.70
C GLU A 6 0.65 -10.61 25.32
N GLU A 7 0.77 -10.60 26.64
CA GLU A 7 1.49 -9.57 27.41
C GLU A 7 2.94 -9.40 26.93
N ILE A 8 3.64 -10.51 26.68
CA ILE A 8 5.03 -10.51 26.17
C ILE A 8 5.15 -9.73 24.85
N LEU A 9 4.16 -9.80 23.95
CA LEU A 9 4.20 -9.08 22.68
C LEU A 9 3.87 -7.61 22.84
N SER A 10 3.05 -7.26 23.84
CA SER A 10 2.80 -5.87 24.20
C SER A 10 4.06 -5.22 24.77
N GLU A 11 4.72 -5.89 25.72
CA GLU A 11 6.00 -5.43 26.29
C GLU A 11 7.10 -5.35 25.22
N ALA A 12 7.21 -6.35 24.34
CA ALA A 12 8.17 -6.34 23.25
C ALA A 12 7.94 -5.16 22.28
N LYS A 13 6.67 -4.81 21.99
CA LYS A 13 6.35 -3.65 21.16
C LYS A 13 6.82 -2.36 21.83
N GLU A 14 6.51 -2.15 23.10
CA GLU A 14 6.92 -0.95 23.85
C GLU A 14 8.45 -0.87 23.95
N PHE A 15 9.09 -1.97 24.33
CA PHE A 15 10.54 -2.06 24.45
C PHE A 15 11.23 -1.73 23.13
N THR A 16 10.81 -2.36 22.02
CA THR A 16 11.42 -2.10 20.70
C THR A 16 11.16 -0.68 20.22
N GLU A 17 9.97 -0.12 20.44
CA GLU A 17 9.67 1.26 20.06
C GLU A 17 10.60 2.27 20.73
N ILE A 18 10.82 2.15 22.05
CA ILE A 18 11.71 3.03 22.81
C ILE A 18 13.14 2.96 22.25
N HIS A 19 13.68 1.75 22.12
CA HIS A 19 15.07 1.56 21.70
C HIS A 19 15.30 1.95 20.24
N LEU A 20 14.34 1.68 19.36
CA LEU A 20 14.40 2.10 17.96
C LEU A 20 14.42 3.62 17.84
N ARG A 21 13.54 4.34 18.56
CA ARG A 21 13.53 5.82 18.58
C ARG A 21 14.85 6.41 19.06
N GLN A 22 15.41 5.88 20.14
CA GLN A 22 16.71 6.31 20.68
C GLN A 22 17.87 6.06 19.72
N SER A 23 17.79 4.98 18.93
CA SER A 23 18.85 4.61 17.97
C SER A 23 18.87 5.49 16.71
N MET A 24 17.76 6.15 16.36
CA MET A 24 17.56 6.89 15.10
C MET A 24 18.73 7.80 14.66
N PRO A 25 19.35 8.61 15.56
CA PRO A 25 20.46 9.48 15.17
C PRO A 25 21.70 8.71 14.68
N ARG A 26 21.90 7.48 15.17
CA ARG A 26 23.08 6.65 14.92
C ARG A 26 22.93 5.72 13.71
N LEU A 27 21.72 5.58 13.17
CA LEU A 27 21.45 4.68 12.04
C LEU A 27 21.95 5.26 10.72
N ALA A 28 22.41 4.39 9.82
CA ALA A 28 22.68 4.74 8.43
C ALA A 28 21.41 5.28 7.74
N PRO A 29 21.51 6.17 6.73
CA PRO A 29 20.34 6.84 6.15
C PRO A 29 19.23 5.91 5.66
N GLN A 30 19.58 4.77 5.04
CA GLN A 30 18.60 3.79 4.56
C GLN A 30 17.86 3.12 5.73
N LEU A 31 18.61 2.59 6.70
CA LEU A 31 18.04 1.94 7.87
C LEU A 31 17.21 2.91 8.71
N ARG A 32 17.64 4.17 8.83
CA ARG A 32 16.89 5.24 9.49
C ARG A 32 15.52 5.46 8.83
N ARG A 33 15.44 5.48 7.49
CA ARG A 33 14.16 5.59 6.77
C ARG A 33 13.26 4.38 7.02
N GLN A 34 13.82 3.17 7.01
CA GLN A 34 13.06 1.94 7.28
C GLN A 34 12.50 1.91 8.70
N VAL A 35 13.34 2.19 9.70
CA VAL A 35 12.93 2.27 11.11
C VAL A 35 11.92 3.40 11.32
N GLY A 36 12.15 4.59 10.77
CA GLY A 36 11.21 5.70 10.85
C GLY A 36 9.84 5.35 10.29
N SER A 37 9.80 4.74 9.10
CA SER A 37 8.53 4.28 8.50
C SER A 37 7.84 3.23 9.39
N ALA A 38 8.60 2.28 9.95
CA ALA A 38 8.05 1.22 10.80
C ALA A 38 7.47 1.74 12.11
N LEU A 39 8.07 2.79 12.68
CA LEU A 39 7.59 3.51 13.86
C LEU A 39 6.34 4.36 13.57
N GLU A 40 6.19 4.87 12.34
CA GLU A 40 5.00 5.62 11.92
C GLU A 40 3.80 4.71 11.68
N LEU A 41 3.98 3.66 10.88
CA LEU A 41 2.94 2.66 10.60
C LEU A 41 3.60 1.29 10.47
N PRO A 42 3.30 0.33 11.37
CA PRO A 42 3.83 -1.03 11.29
C PRO A 42 3.51 -1.69 9.94
N ARG A 43 4.45 -2.47 9.41
CA ARG A 43 4.33 -3.09 8.07
C ARG A 43 3.05 -3.91 7.88
N HIS A 44 2.59 -4.62 8.91
CA HIS A 44 1.36 -5.43 8.86
C HIS A 44 0.05 -4.62 8.77
N LEU A 45 0.11 -3.30 9.03
CA LEU A 45 -1.03 -2.38 8.88
C LEU A 45 -0.97 -1.58 7.58
N ARG A 46 0.06 -1.78 6.76
CA ARG A 46 0.21 -1.04 5.50
C ARG A 46 -0.54 -1.74 4.39
N MET A 47 -1.06 -0.94 3.47
CA MET A 47 -1.63 -1.46 2.23
C MET A 47 -0.56 -2.25 1.48
N ALA A 48 -0.79 -3.57 1.32
CA ALA A 48 0.18 -4.50 0.74
C ALA A 48 0.72 -4.02 -0.61
N ARG A 49 -0.14 -3.38 -1.42
CA ARG A 49 0.24 -2.89 -2.74
C ARG A 49 1.21 -1.71 -2.70
N LEU A 50 1.00 -0.76 -1.80
CA LEU A 50 1.90 0.38 -1.62
C LEU A 50 3.23 -0.07 -0.99
N GLU A 51 3.17 -0.98 -0.02
CA GLU A 51 4.36 -1.56 0.60
C GLU A 51 5.19 -2.36 -0.41
N ALA A 52 4.55 -3.13 -1.30
CA ALA A 52 5.24 -3.86 -2.35
C ALA A 52 6.00 -2.93 -3.29
N ARG A 53 5.39 -1.82 -3.73
CA ARG A 53 6.07 -0.81 -4.56
C ARG A 53 7.29 -0.24 -3.84
N ARG A 54 7.09 0.20 -2.59
CA ARG A 54 8.15 0.78 -1.76
C ARG A 54 9.31 -0.19 -1.58
N TYR A 55 9.01 -1.46 -1.34
CA TYR A 55 10.03 -2.49 -1.15
C TYR A 55 10.75 -2.86 -2.45
N ILE A 56 10.08 -2.86 -3.61
CA ILE A 56 10.73 -3.03 -4.92
C ILE A 56 11.73 -1.89 -5.20
N GLU A 57 11.40 -0.67 -4.78
CA GLU A 57 12.31 0.48 -4.91
C GLU A 57 13.47 0.38 -3.90
N GLU A 58 13.21 0.03 -2.64
CA GLU A 58 14.25 -0.20 -1.62
C GLU A 58 15.21 -1.32 -2.05
N TYR A 59 14.68 -2.50 -2.40
CA TYR A 59 15.41 -3.65 -2.93
C TYR A 59 15.92 -3.43 -4.37
N GLY A 60 15.72 -2.26 -4.96
CA GLY A 60 16.38 -1.90 -6.22
C GLY A 60 17.65 -1.08 -6.01
N ASN A 61 17.84 -0.56 -4.80
CA ASN A 61 18.87 0.40 -4.46
C ASN A 61 19.96 -0.18 -3.53
N GLU A 62 19.85 -1.42 -3.07
CA GLU A 62 20.92 -2.02 -2.28
C GLU A 62 22.02 -2.51 -3.23
N SER A 63 23.27 -2.38 -2.81
CA SER A 63 24.42 -2.72 -3.64
C SER A 63 24.71 -4.24 -3.68
N ASP A 64 24.03 -5.02 -2.82
CA ASP A 64 24.35 -6.42 -2.53
C ASP A 64 23.06 -7.27 -2.55
N HIS A 65 22.43 -7.36 -3.73
CA HIS A 65 21.24 -8.18 -3.92
C HIS A 65 21.62 -9.58 -4.41
N ASP A 66 21.45 -10.59 -3.56
CA ASP A 66 21.75 -11.99 -3.87
C ASP A 66 21.00 -12.53 -5.11
N HIS A 67 19.86 -11.93 -5.45
CA HIS A 67 18.92 -12.47 -6.44
C HIS A 67 18.26 -11.40 -7.33
N PRO A 68 18.99 -10.84 -8.32
CA PRO A 68 18.46 -9.80 -9.22
C PRO A 68 17.24 -10.26 -10.05
N VAL A 69 17.11 -11.58 -10.29
CA VAL A 69 15.96 -12.16 -10.99
C VAL A 69 14.63 -11.92 -10.26
N PHE A 70 14.62 -11.89 -8.93
CA PHE A 70 13.40 -11.62 -8.16
C PHE A 70 12.98 -10.15 -8.26
N LEU A 71 13.93 -9.23 -8.33
CA LEU A 71 13.64 -7.81 -8.55
C LEU A 71 12.99 -7.59 -9.92
N GLU A 72 13.52 -8.23 -10.96
CA GLU A 72 12.93 -8.15 -12.31
C GLU A 72 11.52 -8.74 -12.34
N LEU A 73 11.34 -9.94 -11.77
CA LEU A 73 10.04 -10.58 -11.66
C LEU A 73 9.04 -9.70 -10.89
N ALA A 74 9.46 -9.13 -9.76
CA ALA A 74 8.61 -8.26 -8.95
C ALA A 74 8.20 -7.00 -9.72
N ARG A 75 9.12 -6.37 -10.47
CA ARG A 75 8.82 -5.20 -11.32
C ARG A 75 7.85 -5.52 -12.45
N LEU A 76 8.05 -6.65 -13.13
CA LEU A 76 7.17 -7.11 -14.21
C LEU A 76 5.77 -7.43 -13.67
N TYR A 77 5.68 -8.21 -12.59
CA TYR A 77 4.42 -8.53 -11.96
C TYR A 77 3.71 -7.28 -11.43
N TYR A 78 4.46 -6.35 -10.84
CA TYR A 78 3.90 -5.08 -10.37
C TYR A 78 3.28 -4.30 -11.54
N SER A 79 4.03 -4.12 -12.63
CA SER A 79 3.58 -3.41 -13.83
C SER A 79 2.34 -4.06 -14.47
N LYS A 80 2.31 -5.40 -14.57
CA LYS A 80 1.17 -6.14 -15.10
C LYS A 80 -0.12 -5.87 -14.32
N VAL A 81 -0.05 -5.97 -12.99
CA VAL A 81 -1.22 -5.72 -12.13
C VAL A 81 -1.61 -4.24 -12.14
N GLN A 82 -0.63 -3.32 -12.22
CA GLN A 82 -0.90 -1.88 -12.34
C GLN A 82 -1.67 -1.55 -13.62
N LEU A 83 -1.33 -2.19 -14.75
CA LEU A 83 -2.06 -2.03 -16.00
C LEU A 83 -3.52 -2.48 -15.87
N HIS A 84 -3.75 -3.60 -15.17
CA HIS A 84 -5.11 -4.08 -14.91
C HIS A 84 -5.93 -3.05 -14.11
N TYR A 85 -5.35 -2.46 -13.07
CA TYR A 85 -6.00 -1.38 -12.30
C TYR A 85 -6.28 -0.14 -13.15
N GLN A 86 -5.42 0.21 -14.10
CA GLN A 86 -5.67 1.34 -15.00
C GLN A 86 -6.87 1.09 -15.91
N MET A 87 -7.07 -0.15 -16.37
CA MET A 87 -8.24 -0.52 -17.17
C MET A 87 -9.53 -0.42 -16.34
N GLU A 88 -9.53 -0.94 -15.11
CA GLU A 88 -10.67 -0.83 -14.18
C GLU A 88 -10.99 0.63 -13.87
N LEU A 89 -9.96 1.43 -13.60
CA LEU A 89 -10.12 2.85 -13.30
C LEU A 89 -10.67 3.64 -14.50
N ALA A 90 -10.26 3.30 -15.72
CA ALA A 90 -10.83 3.91 -16.93
C ALA A 90 -12.32 3.58 -17.08
N GLU A 91 -12.73 2.37 -16.74
CA GLU A 91 -14.14 1.97 -16.71
C GLU A 91 -14.94 2.75 -15.66
N ILE A 92 -14.43 2.80 -14.43
CA ILE A 92 -15.07 3.53 -13.31
C ILE A 92 -15.17 5.02 -13.62
N THR A 93 -14.10 5.62 -14.12
CA THR A 93 -14.07 7.05 -14.46
C THR A 93 -15.06 7.37 -15.58
N ARG A 94 -15.18 6.49 -16.58
CA ARG A 94 -16.17 6.64 -17.66
C ARG A 94 -17.59 6.56 -17.12
N TRP A 95 -17.89 5.56 -16.29
CA TRP A 95 -19.20 5.41 -15.65
C TRP A 95 -19.55 6.62 -14.77
N TRP A 96 -18.61 7.09 -13.97
CA TRP A 96 -18.78 8.24 -13.09
C TRP A 96 -19.10 9.53 -13.87
N LYS A 97 -18.40 9.76 -14.99
CA LYS A 97 -18.70 10.88 -15.90
C LYS A 97 -20.10 10.76 -16.52
N GLN A 98 -20.52 9.55 -16.89
CA GLN A 98 -21.84 9.31 -17.50
C GLN A 98 -23.00 9.55 -16.52
N LEU A 99 -22.79 9.34 -15.22
CA LEU A 99 -23.79 9.67 -14.20
C LEU A 99 -24.14 11.17 -14.17
N GLY A 100 -23.18 12.04 -14.49
CA GLY A 100 -23.38 13.49 -14.50
C GLY A 100 -23.84 14.06 -13.15
N LEU A 101 -23.50 13.38 -12.05
CA LEU A 101 -23.93 13.77 -10.70
C LEU A 101 -23.07 14.88 -10.10
N VAL A 102 -21.83 15.04 -10.56
CA VAL A 102 -20.91 16.09 -10.08
C VAL A 102 -21.52 17.48 -10.20
N GLU A 103 -22.22 17.76 -11.30
CA GLU A 103 -22.89 19.05 -11.53
C GLU A 103 -24.22 19.18 -10.78
N LYS A 104 -24.87 18.05 -10.48
CA LYS A 104 -26.22 18.01 -9.85
C LYS A 104 -26.17 18.01 -8.32
N LEU A 105 -25.11 17.45 -7.75
CA LEU A 105 -24.95 17.26 -6.30
C LEU A 105 -23.78 18.11 -5.80
N SER A 106 -23.99 19.43 -5.73
CA SER A 106 -22.97 20.40 -5.28
C SER A 106 -22.48 20.17 -3.85
N PHE A 107 -23.23 19.43 -3.02
CA PHE A 107 -22.82 19.04 -1.68
C PHE A 107 -21.95 17.77 -1.64
N ALA A 108 -22.01 16.93 -2.67
CA ALA A 108 -21.32 15.65 -2.69
C ALA A 108 -19.85 15.81 -3.12
N ARG A 109 -18.98 14.92 -2.62
CA ARG A 109 -17.56 14.92 -2.99
C ARG A 109 -17.35 14.09 -4.26
N ASP A 110 -16.66 14.65 -5.23
CA ASP A 110 -16.21 13.96 -6.45
C ASP A 110 -14.87 13.25 -6.20
N ARG A 111 -14.91 11.95 -5.86
CA ARG A 111 -13.73 11.15 -5.46
C ARG A 111 -13.70 9.70 -5.98
N PRO A 112 -13.97 9.46 -7.28
CA PRO A 112 -13.97 8.10 -7.84
C PRO A 112 -12.60 7.41 -7.74
N LEU A 113 -11.50 8.18 -7.78
CA LEU A 113 -10.14 7.67 -7.66
C LEU A 113 -9.85 7.15 -6.25
N GLU A 114 -10.24 7.89 -5.22
CA GLU A 114 -10.08 7.48 -3.83
C GLU A 114 -10.98 6.28 -3.51
N CYS A 115 -12.22 6.26 -3.99
CA CYS A 115 -13.10 5.10 -3.88
C CYS A 115 -12.43 3.85 -4.48
N PHE A 116 -11.87 3.97 -5.69
CA PHE A 116 -11.16 2.86 -6.31
C PHE A 116 -9.90 2.44 -5.53
N LEU A 117 -9.11 3.39 -5.03
CA LEU A 117 -7.91 3.11 -4.23
C LEU A 117 -8.23 2.27 -2.99
N TRP A 118 -9.37 2.53 -2.32
CA TRP A 118 -9.83 1.70 -1.21
C TRP A 118 -10.11 0.25 -1.61
N THR A 119 -10.74 0.03 -2.77
CA THR A 119 -10.99 -1.33 -3.27
C THR A 119 -9.71 -2.08 -3.62
N VAL A 120 -8.69 -1.39 -4.14
CA VAL A 120 -7.35 -1.97 -4.40
C VAL A 120 -6.67 -2.36 -3.08
N GLY A 121 -6.87 -1.58 -2.03
CA GLY A 121 -6.36 -1.92 -0.70
C GLY A 121 -7.01 -3.15 -0.09
N LEU A 122 -8.32 -3.31 -0.30
CA LEU A 122 -9.09 -4.44 0.22
C LEU A 122 -8.85 -5.74 -0.57
N LEU A 123 -8.79 -5.63 -1.90
CA LEU A 123 -8.73 -6.76 -2.83
C LEU A 123 -7.57 -6.56 -3.82
N PRO A 124 -6.30 -6.77 -3.42
CA PRO A 124 -5.13 -6.46 -4.25
C PRO A 124 -4.84 -7.50 -5.35
N GLU A 125 -5.52 -8.64 -5.37
CA GLU A 125 -5.28 -9.67 -6.39
C GLU A 125 -6.10 -9.43 -7.67
N PRO A 126 -5.53 -9.63 -8.87
CA PRO A 126 -6.23 -9.41 -10.14
C PRO A 126 -7.56 -10.16 -10.28
N LYS A 127 -7.67 -11.36 -9.70
CA LYS A 127 -8.88 -12.20 -9.75
C LYS A 127 -10.15 -11.51 -9.21
N TYR A 128 -10.01 -10.47 -8.40
CA TYR A 128 -11.11 -9.71 -7.83
C TYR A 128 -11.50 -8.45 -8.63
N SER A 129 -11.17 -8.40 -9.92
CA SER A 129 -11.42 -7.26 -10.80
C SER A 129 -12.87 -6.77 -10.75
N SER A 130 -13.82 -7.66 -11.03
CA SER A 130 -15.25 -7.31 -11.00
C SER A 130 -15.69 -6.81 -9.63
N CYS A 131 -15.21 -7.44 -8.55
CA CYS A 131 -15.53 -6.99 -7.19
C CYS A 131 -15.02 -5.57 -6.91
N ARG A 132 -13.80 -5.22 -7.36
CA ARG A 132 -13.27 -3.86 -7.21
C ARG A 132 -14.09 -2.84 -7.98
N ILE A 133 -14.46 -3.15 -9.22
CA ILE A 133 -15.27 -2.25 -10.04
C ILE A 133 -16.62 -1.99 -9.38
N GLU A 134 -17.32 -3.04 -8.94
CA GLU A 134 -18.63 -2.91 -8.30
C GLU A 134 -18.55 -2.18 -6.95
N LEU A 135 -17.54 -2.45 -6.12
CA LEU A 135 -17.35 -1.76 -4.84
C LEU A 135 -16.95 -0.28 -4.99
N ALA A 136 -16.31 0.08 -6.12
CA ALA A 136 -15.87 1.44 -6.37
C ALA A 136 -16.97 2.32 -6.97
N ARG A 137 -18.05 1.74 -7.47
CA ARG A 137 -19.25 2.43 -7.95
C ARG A 137 -20.16 2.74 -6.74
N PRO A 138 -20.30 4.01 -6.32
CA PRO A 138 -21.15 4.39 -5.20
C PRO A 138 -22.65 4.30 -5.53
#